data_AF-A0A1I4THW2-F1
#
_entry.id   AF-A0A1I4THW2-F1
#
_cell.length_a   1.000
_cell.length_b   1.000
_cell.length_c   1.000
_cell.angle_alpha   90.00
_cell.angle_beta   90.00
_cell.angle_gamma   90.00
#
_symmetry.space_group_name_H-M   'P 1'
#
loop_
_entity.id
_entity.type
_entity.pdbx_description
1 polymer ?
#
loop_
_entity_poly.entity_id
_entity_poly.type
_entity_poly.pdbx_seq_one_letter_code
_entity_poly.pdbx_strand_id
1 'polypeptide(L)'
;MPNALAGLRRDRAKASDRMTKLATAARGRSMTDDEQHDFDAAARDVAGFDEQIAAVESSQTETKDKTVSRADAAEIVKLCVDGGVPMMASGMLAEGVSVEDAKSRIAAAGKAKDLVALARRKDPGIPADLAATMLAEGKSVEDIRTALFDKLVAAEEKTAISSHVPTAAADGPTAGITAAQSSMQRTLKRAGLVKDA
;
A
#
# COMPACT_ATOMS: atom_id res chain seq x y z
N MET A 1 -7.87 -16.72 28.05
CA MET A 1 -9.26 -16.44 27.61
C MET A 1 -10.20 -17.66 27.47
N PRO A 2 -9.78 -18.90 27.16
CA PRO A 2 -10.76 -20.00 26.94
C PRO A 2 -11.55 -20.39 28.20
N ASN A 3 -10.99 -20.17 29.38
CA ASN A 3 -11.67 -20.44 30.66
C ASN A 3 -12.87 -19.52 30.93
N ALA A 4 -12.92 -18.33 30.32
CA ALA A 4 -14.02 -17.38 30.52
C ALA A 4 -15.29 -17.79 29.74
N LEU A 5 -15.13 -18.19 28.47
CA LEU A 5 -16.25 -18.68 27.64
C LEU A 5 -16.84 -19.98 28.20
N ALA A 6 -15.98 -20.89 28.66
CA ALA A 6 -16.42 -22.13 29.30
C ALA A 6 -17.20 -21.88 30.61
N GLY A 7 -16.83 -20.84 31.36
CA GLY A 7 -17.57 -20.37 32.54
C GLY A 7 -18.96 -19.85 32.17
N LEU A 8 -19.04 -18.92 31.22
CA LEU A 8 -20.31 -18.34 30.73
C LEU A 8 -21.29 -19.41 30.23
N ARG A 9 -20.83 -20.37 29.44
CA ARG A 9 -21.66 -21.49 28.95
C ARG A 9 -22.18 -22.38 30.09
N ARG A 10 -21.38 -22.57 31.14
CA ARG A 10 -21.78 -23.33 32.32
C ARG A 10 -22.84 -22.58 33.13
N ASP A 11 -22.70 -21.27 33.29
CA ASP A 11 -23.65 -20.46 34.04
C ASP A 11 -24.98 -20.28 33.28
N ARG A 12 -24.93 -20.14 31.95
CA ARG A 12 -26.10 -20.23 31.07
C ARG A 12 -26.84 -21.55 31.21
N ALA A 13 -26.12 -22.68 31.26
CA ALA A 13 -26.72 -23.99 31.47
C ALA A 13 -27.43 -24.10 32.84
N LYS A 14 -26.80 -23.59 33.92
CA LYS A 14 -27.44 -23.54 35.25
C LYS A 14 -28.72 -22.69 35.26
N ALA A 15 -28.71 -21.54 34.58
CA ALA A 15 -29.88 -20.68 34.48
C ALA A 15 -31.02 -21.36 33.71
N SER A 16 -30.71 -22.03 32.60
CA SER A 16 -31.66 -22.84 31.83
C SER A 16 -32.21 -24.04 32.64
N ASP A 17 -31.37 -24.69 33.43
CA ASP A 17 -31.81 -25.78 34.32
C ASP A 17 -32.77 -25.26 35.40
N ARG A 18 -32.52 -24.05 35.92
CA ARG A 18 -33.40 -23.40 36.90
C ARG A 18 -34.76 -23.07 36.27
N MET A 19 -34.77 -22.51 35.06
CA MET A 19 -35.98 -22.24 34.28
C MET A 19 -36.78 -23.53 34.03
N THR A 20 -36.10 -24.61 33.62
CA THR A 20 -36.72 -25.92 33.38
C THR A 20 -37.30 -26.54 34.66
N LYS A 21 -36.62 -26.38 35.80
CA LYS A 21 -37.12 -26.83 37.11
C LYS A 21 -38.39 -26.09 37.52
N LEU A 22 -38.43 -24.76 37.36
CA LEU A 22 -39.62 -23.95 37.66
C LEU A 22 -40.81 -24.34 36.77
N ALA A 23 -40.59 -24.48 35.46
CA ALA A 23 -41.62 -24.93 34.53
C ALA A 23 -42.13 -26.34 34.84
N THR A 24 -41.24 -27.24 35.28
CA THR A 24 -41.62 -28.60 35.67
C THR A 24 -42.39 -28.63 37.00
N ALA A 25 -42.00 -27.80 37.97
CA ALA A 25 -42.68 -27.68 39.25
C ALA A 25 -44.10 -27.10 39.12
N ALA A 26 -44.32 -26.20 38.16
CA ALA A 26 -45.62 -25.64 37.82
C ALA A 26 -46.46 -26.56 36.91
N ARG A 27 -45.94 -27.68 36.40
CA ARG A 27 -46.66 -28.52 35.44
C ARG A 27 -47.95 -29.07 36.04
N GLY A 28 -49.08 -28.72 35.41
CA GLY A 28 -50.41 -29.17 35.83
C GLY A 28 -51.09 -28.26 36.86
N ARG A 29 -50.48 -27.13 37.22
CA ARG A 29 -51.10 -26.06 38.01
C ARG A 29 -50.81 -24.69 37.39
N SER A 30 -51.55 -23.65 37.78
CA SER A 30 -51.14 -22.28 37.49
C SER A 30 -49.91 -21.93 38.34
N MET A 31 -48.93 -21.30 37.71
CA MET A 31 -47.75 -20.77 38.38
C MET A 31 -48.16 -19.67 39.36
N THR A 32 -47.57 -19.63 40.56
CA THR A 32 -47.82 -18.52 41.49
C THR A 32 -47.06 -17.27 41.03
N ASP A 33 -47.46 -16.08 41.50
CA ASP A 33 -46.79 -14.82 41.14
C ASP A 33 -45.29 -14.83 41.49
N ASP A 34 -44.92 -15.45 42.62
CA ASP A 34 -43.52 -15.63 43.02
C ASP A 34 -42.75 -16.57 42.06
N GLU A 35 -43.38 -17.68 41.66
CA GLU A 35 -42.78 -18.61 40.70
C GLU A 35 -42.60 -17.96 39.33
N GLN A 36 -43.58 -17.16 38.90
CA GLN A 36 -43.54 -16.40 37.65
C GLN A 36 -42.42 -15.36 37.68
N HIS A 37 -42.27 -14.61 38.78
CA HIS A 37 -41.18 -13.66 38.95
C HIS A 37 -39.80 -14.33 38.88
N ASP A 38 -39.63 -15.49 39.52
CA ASP A 38 -38.39 -16.27 39.49
C ASP A 38 -38.08 -16.84 38.10
N PHE A 39 -39.12 -17.23 37.35
CA PHE A 39 -38.96 -17.69 35.97
C PHE A 39 -38.53 -16.54 35.05
N ASP A 40 -39.16 -15.37 35.18
CA ASP A 40 -38.80 -14.19 34.40
C ASP A 40 -37.38 -13.72 34.73
N ALA A 41 -36.94 -13.82 35.99
CA ALA A 41 -35.56 -13.54 36.39
C ALA A 41 -34.58 -14.52 35.73
N ALA A 42 -34.86 -15.83 35.78
CA ALA A 42 -34.02 -16.84 35.12
C ALA A 42 -33.98 -16.66 33.59
N ALA A 43 -35.08 -16.24 32.97
CA ALA A 43 -35.13 -15.93 31.53
C ALA A 43 -34.25 -14.73 31.16
N ARG A 44 -34.25 -13.67 31.99
CA ARG A 44 -33.35 -12.52 31.82
C ARG A 44 -31.88 -12.92 31.96
N ASP A 45 -31.56 -13.78 32.91
CA ASP A 45 -30.20 -14.28 33.11
C ASP A 45 -29.71 -15.08 31.89
N VAL A 46 -30.56 -15.97 31.33
CA VAL A 46 -30.22 -16.72 30.11
C VAL A 46 -29.96 -15.78 28.94
N ALA A 47 -30.82 -14.78 28.73
CA ALA A 47 -30.63 -13.79 27.67
C ALA A 47 -29.33 -13.00 27.85
N GLY A 48 -29.03 -12.56 29.07
CA GLY A 48 -27.79 -11.85 29.37
C GLY A 48 -26.53 -12.70 29.16
N PHE A 49 -26.57 -13.99 29.51
CA PHE A 49 -25.45 -14.89 29.22
C PHE A 49 -25.29 -15.17 27.73
N ASP A 50 -26.38 -15.29 26.96
CA ASP A 50 -26.32 -15.49 25.51
C ASP A 50 -25.70 -14.27 24.80
N GLU A 51 -26.03 -13.04 25.22
CA GLU A 51 -25.39 -11.82 24.71
C GLU A 51 -23.89 -11.78 25.02
N GLN A 52 -23.49 -12.13 26.26
CA GLN A 52 -22.08 -12.16 26.65
C GLN A 52 -21.29 -13.24 25.91
N ILE A 53 -21.89 -14.41 25.68
CA ILE A 53 -21.29 -15.49 24.88
C ILE A 53 -21.08 -14.98 23.44
N ALA A 54 -22.09 -14.38 22.83
CA ALA A 54 -21.99 -13.84 21.47
C ALA A 54 -20.88 -12.77 21.35
N ALA A 55 -20.77 -11.86 22.33
CA ALA A 55 -19.73 -10.83 22.34
C ALA A 55 -18.31 -11.40 22.51
N VAL A 56 -18.14 -12.43 23.34
CA VAL A 56 -16.84 -13.10 23.52
C VAL A 56 -16.46 -13.92 22.29
N GLU A 57 -17.42 -14.57 21.65
CA GLU A 57 -17.20 -15.36 20.44
C GLU A 57 -16.82 -14.46 19.25
N SER A 58 -17.53 -13.35 19.04
CA SER A 58 -17.19 -12.38 17.97
C SER A 58 -15.77 -11.83 18.13
N SER A 59 -15.38 -11.49 19.36
CA SER A 59 -14.03 -11.04 19.71
C SER A 59 -12.95 -12.11 19.45
N GLN A 60 -13.28 -13.39 19.66
CA GLN A 60 -12.36 -14.51 19.37
C GLN A 60 -12.21 -14.77 17.87
N THR A 61 -13.27 -14.64 17.08
CA THR A 61 -13.18 -14.73 15.61
C THR A 61 -12.34 -13.59 15.03
N GLU A 62 -12.56 -12.35 15.46
CA GLU A 62 -11.77 -11.20 14.97
C GLU A 62 -10.28 -11.29 15.31
N THR A 63 -9.94 -11.83 16.48
CA THR A 63 -8.54 -12.02 16.87
C THR A 63 -7.88 -13.16 16.11
N LYS A 64 -8.62 -14.24 15.83
CA LYS A 64 -8.12 -15.36 15.03
C LYS A 64 -7.86 -14.95 13.57
N ASP A 65 -8.72 -14.13 13.00
CA ASP A 65 -8.57 -13.63 11.63
C ASP A 65 -7.40 -12.64 11.47
N LYS A 66 -6.96 -12.01 12.56
CA LYS A 66 -5.80 -11.09 12.57
C LYS A 66 -4.48 -11.75 12.95
N THR A 67 -4.48 -13.02 13.36
CA THR A 67 -3.25 -13.74 13.74
C THR A 67 -2.76 -14.60 12.60
N VAL A 68 -1.60 -14.23 12.03
CA VAL A 68 -0.85 -15.08 11.11
C VAL A 68 -0.34 -16.30 11.87
N SER A 69 -0.62 -17.51 11.37
CA SER A 69 -0.07 -18.70 12.01
C SER A 69 1.46 -18.72 11.87
N ARG A 70 2.17 -19.42 12.77
CA ARG A 70 3.64 -19.55 12.64
C ARG A 70 4.05 -20.22 11.32
N ALA A 71 3.21 -21.10 10.78
CA ALA A 71 3.44 -21.75 9.49
C ALA A 71 3.32 -20.73 8.34
N ASP A 72 2.24 -19.95 8.34
CA ASP A 72 2.02 -18.91 7.32
C ASP A 72 3.11 -17.84 7.40
N ALA A 73 3.53 -17.46 8.62
CA ALA A 73 4.59 -16.49 8.81
C ALA A 73 5.93 -16.97 8.21
N ALA A 74 6.26 -18.25 8.41
CA ALA A 74 7.46 -18.85 7.81
C ALA A 74 7.37 -18.93 6.28
N GLU A 75 6.19 -19.23 5.74
CA GLU A 75 5.96 -19.27 4.30
C GLU A 75 6.07 -17.88 3.65
N ILE A 76 5.47 -16.85 4.27
CA ILE A 76 5.58 -15.46 3.82
C ILE A 76 7.05 -15.01 3.78
N VAL A 77 7.81 -15.29 4.84
CA VAL A 77 9.25 -14.95 4.88
C VAL A 77 10.00 -15.65 3.76
N LYS A 78 9.75 -16.94 3.53
CA LYS A 78 10.39 -17.71 2.45
C LYS A 78 10.08 -17.11 1.08
N LEU A 79 8.81 -16.81 0.81
CA LEU A 79 8.37 -16.19 -0.44
C LEU A 79 9.00 -14.81 -0.65
N CYS A 80 9.12 -14.00 0.41
CA CYS A 80 9.79 -12.70 0.34
C CYS A 80 11.28 -12.83 -0.01
N VAL A 81 11.97 -13.82 0.55
CA VAL A 81 13.39 -14.09 0.23
C VAL A 81 13.53 -14.57 -1.21
N ASP A 82 12.71 -15.54 -1.63
CA ASP A 82 12.74 -16.08 -3.00
C ASP A 82 12.39 -15.01 -4.05
N GLY A 83 11.47 -14.09 -3.71
CA GLY A 83 11.12 -12.92 -4.52
C GLY A 83 12.14 -11.78 -4.48
N GLY A 84 13.22 -11.91 -3.69
CA GLY A 84 14.27 -10.89 -3.56
C GLY A 84 13.82 -9.59 -2.89
N VAL A 85 12.78 -9.65 -2.05
CA VAL A 85 12.21 -8.55 -1.27
C VAL A 85 12.13 -8.86 0.24
N PRO A 86 13.25 -9.25 0.89
CA PRO A 86 13.24 -9.69 2.30
C PRO A 86 12.76 -8.59 3.26
N MET A 87 12.97 -7.32 2.92
CA MET A 87 12.55 -6.17 3.74
C MET A 87 11.03 -6.01 3.86
N MET A 88 10.25 -6.60 2.94
CA MET A 88 8.78 -6.54 3.00
C MET A 88 8.17 -7.53 4.00
N ALA A 89 8.92 -8.56 4.41
CA ALA A 89 8.40 -9.61 5.27
C ALA A 89 7.95 -9.07 6.64
N SER A 90 8.73 -8.17 7.26
CA SER A 90 8.37 -7.59 8.55
C SER A 90 7.07 -6.78 8.50
N GLY A 91 6.86 -6.00 7.43
CA GLY A 91 5.63 -5.25 7.21
C GLY A 91 4.42 -6.16 6.99
N MET A 92 4.54 -7.18 6.14
CA MET A 92 3.47 -8.14 5.87
C MET A 92 3.05 -8.92 7.11
N LEU A 93 4.01 -9.31 7.94
CA LEU A 93 3.75 -10.01 9.20
C LEU A 93 3.10 -9.10 10.23
N ALA A 94 3.51 -7.82 10.29
CA ALA A 94 2.90 -6.84 11.19
C ALA A 94 1.46 -6.49 10.77
N GLU A 95 1.20 -6.41 9.48
CA GLU A 95 -0.12 -6.16 8.90
C GLU A 95 -1.08 -7.37 8.98
N GLY A 96 -0.55 -8.57 9.23
CA GLY A 96 -1.36 -9.78 9.30
C GLY A 96 -1.82 -10.30 7.94
N VAL A 97 -1.05 -10.05 6.88
CA VAL A 97 -1.42 -10.34 5.49
C VAL A 97 -1.47 -11.86 5.25
N SER A 98 -2.46 -12.32 4.48
CA SER A 98 -2.58 -13.72 4.09
C SER A 98 -1.45 -14.16 3.15
N VAL A 99 -1.20 -15.48 3.05
CA VAL A 99 -0.17 -16.03 2.15
C VAL A 99 -0.46 -15.69 0.68
N GLU A 100 -1.73 -15.78 0.24
CA GLU A 100 -2.16 -15.37 -1.11
C GLU A 100 -1.90 -13.88 -1.38
N ASP A 101 -2.25 -13.00 -0.45
CA ASP A 101 -2.01 -11.56 -0.60
C ASP A 101 -0.51 -11.24 -0.60
N ALA A 102 0.28 -11.95 0.21
CA ALA A 102 1.73 -11.84 0.21
C ALA A 102 2.32 -12.23 -1.15
N LYS A 103 1.88 -13.34 -1.76
CA LYS A 103 2.28 -13.74 -3.13
C LYS A 103 1.98 -12.65 -4.15
N SER A 104 0.78 -12.05 -4.10
CA SER A 104 0.37 -10.97 -5.00
C SER A 104 1.28 -9.74 -4.86
N ARG A 105 1.55 -9.31 -3.63
CA ARG A 105 2.43 -8.17 -3.33
C ARG A 105 3.89 -8.44 -3.73
N ILE A 106 4.40 -9.67 -3.54
CA ILE A 106 5.74 -10.06 -3.97
C ILE A 106 5.85 -10.06 -5.49
N ALA A 107 4.83 -10.56 -6.20
CA ALA A 107 4.80 -10.52 -7.67
C ALA A 107 4.77 -9.06 -8.19
N ALA A 108 4.02 -8.18 -7.54
CA ALA A 108 4.03 -6.74 -7.84
C ALA A 108 5.41 -6.13 -7.62
N ALA A 109 6.10 -6.50 -6.53
CA ALA A 109 7.42 -6.02 -6.23
C ALA A 109 8.49 -6.49 -7.25
N GLY A 110 8.38 -7.74 -7.72
CA GLY A 110 9.20 -8.25 -8.82
C GLY A 110 9.04 -7.42 -10.09
N LYS A 111 7.80 -7.14 -10.50
CA LYS A 111 7.52 -6.28 -11.67
C LYS A 111 8.09 -4.87 -11.52
N ALA A 112 7.99 -4.27 -10.33
CA ALA A 112 8.56 -2.95 -10.07
C ALA A 112 10.09 -2.95 -10.20
N LYS A 113 10.76 -4.00 -9.71
CA LYS A 113 12.21 -4.18 -9.83
C LYS A 113 12.64 -4.32 -11.30
N ASP A 114 11.90 -5.08 -12.10
CA ASP A 114 12.15 -5.23 -13.54
C ASP A 114 11.99 -3.91 -14.29
N LEU A 115 10.97 -3.11 -13.95
CA LEU A 115 10.76 -1.78 -14.52
C LEU A 115 11.92 -0.83 -14.21
N VAL A 116 12.39 -0.80 -12.95
CA VAL A 116 13.56 0.01 -12.57
C VAL A 116 14.81 -0.49 -13.30
N ALA A 117 15.01 -1.81 -13.42
CA ALA A 117 16.15 -2.36 -14.14
C ALA A 117 16.15 -1.97 -15.63
N LEU A 118 14.98 -1.97 -16.28
CA LEU A 118 14.82 -1.50 -17.65
C LEU A 118 15.09 0.00 -17.78
N ALA A 119 14.54 0.81 -16.87
CA ALA A 119 14.78 2.25 -16.87
C ALA A 119 16.26 2.58 -16.66
N ARG A 120 16.96 1.83 -15.79
CA ARG A 120 18.41 1.98 -15.56
C ARG A 120 19.29 1.65 -16.76
N ARG A 121 18.81 0.81 -17.69
CA ARG A 121 19.51 0.58 -18.97
C ARG A 121 19.47 1.83 -19.87
N LYS A 122 18.48 2.69 -19.70
CA LYS A 122 18.33 3.95 -20.45
C LYS A 122 18.99 5.12 -19.72
N ASP A 123 18.79 5.22 -18.41
CA ASP A 123 19.42 6.21 -17.54
C ASP A 123 20.08 5.54 -16.32
N PRO A 124 21.41 5.39 -16.31
CA PRO A 124 22.14 4.84 -15.16
C PRO A 124 21.99 5.65 -13.86
N GLY A 125 21.53 6.90 -13.93
CA GLY A 125 21.28 7.77 -12.77
C GLY A 125 20.08 7.37 -11.91
N ILE A 126 19.23 6.44 -12.39
CA ILE A 126 18.08 5.96 -11.63
C ILE A 126 18.56 5.04 -10.49
N PRO A 127 18.17 5.30 -9.22
CA PRO A 127 18.59 4.48 -8.09
C PRO A 127 18.00 3.07 -8.18
N ALA A 128 18.82 2.07 -7.89
CA ALA A 128 18.42 0.66 -7.92
C ALA A 128 17.30 0.34 -6.91
N ASP A 129 17.30 1.05 -5.78
CA ASP A 129 16.37 0.83 -4.68
C ASP A 129 15.06 1.61 -4.82
N LEU A 130 14.87 2.36 -5.92
CA LEU A 130 13.68 3.20 -6.13
C LEU A 130 12.38 2.40 -6.01
N ALA A 131 12.33 1.20 -6.58
CA ALA A 131 11.16 0.33 -6.51
C ALA A 131 10.84 -0.06 -5.07
N ALA A 132 11.85 -0.42 -4.28
CA ALA A 132 11.67 -0.83 -2.88
C ALA A 132 11.14 0.34 -2.04
N THR A 133 11.67 1.55 -2.24
CA THR A 133 11.20 2.76 -1.55
C THR A 133 9.75 3.09 -1.90
N MET A 134 9.40 3.09 -3.20
CA MET A 134 8.05 3.43 -3.64
C MET A 134 7.01 2.40 -3.20
N LEU A 135 7.37 1.11 -3.17
CA LEU A 135 6.49 0.07 -2.64
C LEU A 135 6.30 0.18 -1.12
N ALA A 136 7.34 0.57 -0.38
CA ALA A 136 7.23 0.85 1.05
C ALA A 136 6.33 2.06 1.34
N GLU A 137 6.29 3.04 0.44
CA GLU A 137 5.35 4.18 0.48
C GLU A 137 3.91 3.80 0.07
N GLY A 138 3.66 2.54 -0.30
CA GLY A 138 2.34 2.06 -0.72
C GLY A 138 1.95 2.43 -2.16
N LYS A 139 2.91 2.87 -2.99
CA LYS A 139 2.64 3.20 -4.39
C LYS A 139 2.41 1.93 -5.22
N SER A 140 1.49 2.01 -6.17
CA SER A 140 1.22 0.91 -7.08
C SER A 140 2.32 0.77 -8.13
N VAL A 141 2.36 -0.39 -8.80
CA VAL A 141 3.29 -0.63 -9.91
C VAL A 141 3.08 0.39 -11.05
N GLU A 142 1.84 0.85 -11.25
CA GLU A 142 1.51 1.87 -12.26
C GLU A 142 2.02 3.26 -11.88
N ASP A 143 1.98 3.62 -10.59
CA ASP A 143 2.58 4.87 -10.11
C ASP A 143 4.10 4.86 -10.27
N ILE A 144 4.72 3.70 -10.02
CA ILE A 144 6.16 3.48 -10.25
C ILE A 144 6.49 3.64 -11.74
N ARG A 145 5.66 3.08 -12.63
CA ARG A 145 5.84 3.24 -14.08
C ARG A 145 5.74 4.70 -14.49
N THR A 146 4.73 5.43 -14.01
CA THR A 146 4.54 6.85 -14.31
C THR A 146 5.74 7.68 -13.84
N ALA A 147 6.18 7.49 -12.60
CA ALA A 147 7.33 8.22 -12.05
C ALA A 147 8.65 7.89 -12.76
N LEU A 148 8.82 6.64 -13.22
CA LEU A 148 9.98 6.26 -14.04
C LEU A 148 9.92 6.91 -15.43
N PHE A 149 8.73 6.96 -16.03
CA PHE A 149 8.52 7.59 -17.33
C PHE A 149 8.83 9.08 -17.27
N ASP A 150 8.31 9.81 -16.28
CA ASP A 150 8.59 11.24 -16.09
C ASP A 150 10.09 11.53 -15.95
N LYS A 151 10.82 10.67 -15.24
CA LYS A 151 12.28 10.79 -15.10
C LYS A 151 13.02 10.55 -16.41
N LEU A 152 12.59 9.56 -17.20
CA LEU A 152 13.18 9.28 -18.51
C LEU A 152 12.92 10.44 -19.48
N VAL A 153 11.70 10.97 -19.52
CA VAL A 153 11.36 12.14 -20.34
C VAL A 153 12.20 13.35 -19.93
N ALA A 154 12.31 13.64 -18.63
CA ALA A 154 13.13 14.75 -18.14
C ALA A 154 14.63 14.57 -18.45
N ALA A 155 15.13 13.33 -18.52
CA ALA A 155 16.50 13.04 -18.94
C ALA A 155 16.67 13.25 -20.46
N GLU A 156 15.70 12.80 -21.26
CA GLU A 156 15.71 12.99 -22.71
C GLU A 156 15.63 14.47 -23.09
N GLU A 157 14.79 15.28 -22.43
CA GLU A 157 14.70 16.73 -22.63
C GLU A 157 16.04 17.45 -22.38
N LYS A 158 16.84 17.00 -21.40
CA LYS A 158 18.19 17.57 -21.15
C LYS A 158 19.17 17.25 -22.28
N THR A 159 19.00 16.12 -22.94
CA THR A 159 19.84 15.69 -24.07
C THR A 159 19.25 16.08 -25.42
N ALA A 160 18.09 16.73 -25.44
CA ALA A 160 17.44 17.17 -26.65
C ALA A 160 18.28 18.26 -27.32
N ILE A 161 18.93 17.90 -28.42
CA ILE A 161 19.64 18.86 -29.27
C ILE A 161 18.57 19.63 -30.04
N SER A 162 18.25 20.85 -29.58
CA SER A 162 17.45 21.78 -30.36
C SER A 162 18.19 22.11 -31.65
N SER A 163 17.67 21.65 -32.79
CA SER A 163 18.21 21.99 -34.12
C SER A 163 18.00 23.46 -34.49
N HIS A 164 17.13 24.15 -33.75
CA HIS A 164 17.06 25.61 -33.76
C HIS A 164 17.96 26.14 -32.65
N VAL A 165 19.04 26.83 -33.04
CA VAL A 165 19.74 27.72 -32.13
C VAL A 165 18.68 28.70 -31.61
N PRO A 166 18.38 28.75 -30.31
CA PRO A 166 17.58 29.83 -29.77
C PRO A 166 18.33 31.10 -30.16
N THR A 167 17.69 32.00 -30.90
CA THR A 167 18.23 33.35 -31.10
C THR A 167 18.44 33.91 -29.70
N ALA A 168 19.67 33.89 -29.22
CA ALA A 168 20.00 34.37 -27.89
C ALA A 168 19.54 35.82 -27.82
N ALA A 169 18.45 36.03 -27.08
CA ALA A 169 18.02 37.35 -26.65
C ALA A 169 18.96 37.79 -25.52
N ALA A 170 20.23 37.97 -25.85
CA ALA A 170 21.26 38.67 -25.08
C ALA A 170 22.47 38.80 -26.01
N ASP A 171 22.81 40.04 -26.37
CA ASP A 171 23.97 40.45 -27.19
C ASP A 171 23.83 40.42 -28.72
N GLY A 172 22.75 41.05 -29.21
CA GLY A 172 22.79 41.92 -30.40
C GLY A 172 22.58 41.25 -31.78
N PRO A 173 21.59 41.72 -32.60
CA PRO A 173 21.39 41.26 -33.98
C PRO A 173 22.50 41.69 -34.96
N THR A 174 23.60 42.27 -34.47
CA THR A 174 24.64 42.92 -35.27
C THR A 174 25.84 42.04 -35.56
N ALA A 175 26.11 40.94 -34.83
CA ALA A 175 27.35 40.17 -35.03
C ALA A 175 27.53 39.65 -36.47
N GLY A 176 26.46 39.10 -37.08
CA GLY A 176 26.47 38.65 -38.47
C GLY A 176 26.55 39.80 -39.49
N ILE A 177 25.86 40.91 -39.20
CA ILE A 177 25.83 42.10 -40.08
C ILE A 177 27.19 42.81 -40.08
N THR A 178 27.81 42.96 -38.91
CA THR A 178 29.13 43.59 -38.75
C THR A 178 30.24 42.75 -39.37
N ALA A 179 30.16 41.42 -39.26
CA ALA A 179 31.10 40.52 -39.94
C ALA A 179 30.96 40.59 -41.48
N ALA A 180 29.72 40.64 -41.98
CA ALA A 180 29.44 40.80 -43.41
C ALA A 180 29.92 42.15 -43.96
N GLN A 181 29.65 43.25 -43.23
CA GLN A 181 30.13 44.60 -43.59
C GLN A 181 31.67 44.68 -43.59
N SER A 182 32.33 44.11 -42.59
CA SER A 182 33.81 44.08 -42.51
C SER A 182 34.45 43.24 -43.62
N SER A 183 33.78 42.16 -44.05
CA SER A 183 34.21 41.37 -45.21
C SER A 183 34.07 42.18 -46.49
N MET A 184 32.90 42.78 -46.72
CA MET A 184 32.58 43.57 -47.90
C MET A 184 33.48 44.80 -48.04
N GLN A 185 33.80 45.48 -46.93
CA GLN A 185 34.71 46.62 -46.92
C GLN A 185 36.15 46.22 -47.30
N ARG A 186 36.61 45.03 -46.90
CA ARG A 186 37.92 44.50 -47.31
C ARG A 186 37.95 44.15 -48.79
N THR A 187 36.90 43.54 -49.34
CA THR A 187 36.82 43.26 -50.78
C THR A 187 36.76 44.53 -51.61
N LEU A 188 35.97 45.52 -51.19
CA LEU A 188 35.90 46.82 -51.88
C LEU A 188 37.24 47.57 -51.83
N LYS A 189 37.95 47.54 -50.70
CA LYS A 189 39.30 48.12 -50.58
C LYS A 189 40.31 47.39 -51.47
N ARG A 190 40.25 46.06 -51.53
CA ARG A 190 41.12 45.25 -52.39
C ARG A 190 40.84 45.47 -53.88
N ALA A 191 39.60 45.75 -54.23
CA ALA A 191 39.19 46.06 -55.61
C ALA A 191 39.44 47.52 -56.01
N GLY A 192 40.04 48.35 -55.13
CA GLY A 192 40.34 49.76 -55.41
C GLY A 192 39.11 50.65 -55.55
N LEU A 193 37.94 50.20 -55.09
CA LEU A 193 36.65 50.87 -55.25
C LEU A 193 36.28 51.77 -54.05
N VAL A 194 37.13 51.82 -53.03
CA VAL A 194 36.97 52.75 -51.89
C VAL A 194 37.83 53.97 -52.14
N LYS A 195 37.19 55.12 -52.37
CA LYS A 195 37.84 56.43 -52.48
C LYS A 195 38.15 56.90 -51.07
N ASP A 196 39.43 56.97 -50.69
CA ASP A 196 39.83 57.69 -49.48
C ASP A 196 39.38 59.16 -49.65
N ALA A 197 38.70 59.69 -48.65
CA ALA A 197 38.30 61.10 -48.60
C ALA A 197 39.53 61.99 -48.43
#